data_AF-A0A553MWR8-F1
#
_entry.id   AF-A0A553MWR8-F1
#
_cell.length_a   1.000
_cell.length_b   1.000
_cell.length_c   1.000
_cell.angle_alpha   90.00
_cell.angle_beta   90.00
_cell.angle_gamma   90.00
#
_symmetry.space_group_name_H-M   'P 1'
#
loop_
_entity.id
_entity.type
_entity.pdbx_description
1 polymer ?
#
loop_
_entity_poly.entity_id
_entity_poly.type
_entity_poly.pdbx_seq_one_letter_code
_entity_poly.pdbx_strand_id
1 'polypeptide(L)'
;MLLLDLTDSDLKMLFFFVFASALAIHIVVGTDDHVVFGNCGHNIVLPCLALQNCHNYTSVVWYKVLQTTMEILTKSDVTKVKNHESVPMDENRSLILQNVSPTEAGIYKCLIRIFTKLKGRRKM
;
A
#
# COMPACT_ATOMS: atom_id res chain seq x y z
N MET A 1 13.07 -10.08 -57.16
CA MET A 1 13.62 -8.78 -56.73
C MET A 1 12.51 -7.76 -56.89
N LEU A 2 11.74 -7.51 -55.83
CA LEU A 2 10.88 -6.33 -55.76
C LEU A 2 11.37 -5.57 -54.53
N LEU A 3 12.15 -4.52 -54.82
CA LEU A 3 12.51 -3.51 -53.85
C LEU A 3 11.22 -2.83 -53.38
N LEU A 4 11.10 -2.65 -52.07
CA LEU A 4 10.10 -1.77 -51.47
C LEU A 4 10.58 -0.33 -51.71
N ASP A 5 9.97 0.38 -52.67
CA ASP A 5 10.11 1.83 -52.78
C ASP A 5 9.30 2.47 -51.66
N LEU A 6 9.94 2.66 -50.50
CA LEU A 6 9.39 3.44 -49.39
C LEU A 6 9.58 4.92 -49.71
N THR A 7 8.49 5.68 -49.80
CA THR A 7 8.57 7.12 -50.04
C THR A 7 8.98 7.87 -48.75
N ASP A 8 9.59 9.05 -48.88
CA ASP A 8 9.99 9.91 -47.74
C ASP A 8 8.82 10.19 -46.77
N SER A 9 7.60 10.23 -47.32
CA SER A 9 6.34 10.36 -46.58
C SER A 9 6.05 9.15 -45.69
N ASP A 10 6.36 7.93 -46.16
CA ASP A 10 6.17 6.69 -45.40
C ASP A 10 7.17 6.60 -44.24
N LEU A 11 8.41 7.05 -44.45
CA LEU A 11 9.43 7.12 -43.41
C LEU A 11 9.06 8.15 -42.33
N LYS A 12 8.51 9.30 -42.73
CA LYS A 12 7.97 10.31 -41.80
C LYS A 12 6.78 9.79 -41.01
N MET A 13 5.85 9.07 -41.65
CA MET A 13 4.73 8.43 -40.97
C MET A 13 5.24 7.42 -39.92
N LEU A 14 6.16 6.53 -40.28
CA LEU A 14 6.74 5.56 -39.35
C LEU A 14 7.44 6.25 -38.18
N PHE A 15 8.17 7.35 -38.41
CA PHE A 15 8.76 8.16 -37.33
C PHE A 15 7.70 8.76 -36.40
N PHE A 16 6.59 9.27 -36.94
CA PHE A 16 5.47 9.78 -36.14
C PHE A 16 4.80 8.67 -35.31
N PHE A 17 4.64 7.46 -35.86
CA PHE A 17 4.10 6.31 -35.14
C PHE A 17 5.03 5.82 -34.02
N VAL A 18 6.35 5.85 -34.24
CA VAL A 18 7.35 5.50 -33.21
C VAL A 18 7.37 6.55 -32.10
N PHE A 19 7.30 7.85 -32.42
CA PHE A 19 7.21 8.92 -31.42
C PHE A 19 5.89 8.89 -30.64
N ALA A 20 4.77 8.61 -31.31
CA ALA A 20 3.46 8.49 -30.67
C ALA A 20 3.39 7.28 -29.71
N SER A 21 4.01 6.15 -30.07
CA SER A 21 4.07 4.97 -29.20
C SER A 21 5.05 5.15 -28.03
N ALA A 22 6.17 5.86 -28.23
CA ALA A 22 7.10 6.19 -27.15
C ALA A 22 6.47 7.11 -26.08
N LEU A 23 5.56 8.00 -26.47
CA LEU A 23 4.82 8.89 -25.55
C LEU A 23 3.72 8.16 -24.75
N ALA A 24 3.31 6.96 -25.17
CA ALA A 24 2.22 6.21 -24.52
C ALA A 24 2.67 5.32 -23.34
N ILE A 25 3.99 5.13 -23.12
CA ILE A 25 4.53 4.14 -22.16
C ILE A 25 5.05 4.80 -20.87
N HIS A 26 4.33 5.79 -20.33
CA HIS A 26 4.66 6.36 -19.01
C HIS A 26 3.45 6.48 -18.08
N ILE A 27 2.64 5.43 -17.99
CA ILE A 27 1.77 5.23 -16.83
C ILE A 27 2.27 4.01 -16.07
N VAL A 28 3.34 4.22 -15.29
CA VAL A 28 3.67 3.32 -14.18
C VAL A 28 2.78 3.77 -13.02
N VAL A 29 1.63 3.11 -12.83
CA VAL A 29 0.92 3.17 -11.56
C VAL A 29 1.71 2.31 -10.59
N GLY A 30 2.67 2.90 -9.90
CA GLY A 30 3.31 2.26 -8.76
C GLY A 30 2.35 2.32 -7.58
N THR A 31 1.61 1.24 -7.32
CA THR A 31 1.14 0.99 -5.96
C THR A 31 2.36 0.61 -5.14
N ASP A 32 2.67 1.35 -4.08
CA ASP A 32 3.75 1.01 -3.14
C ASP A 32 3.30 -0.20 -2.30
N ASP A 33 3.22 -1.35 -2.97
CA ASP A 33 2.78 -2.60 -2.38
C ASP A 33 4.00 -3.28 -1.74
N HIS A 34 4.11 -3.14 -0.42
CA HIS A 34 5.15 -3.84 0.33
C HIS A 34 4.78 -5.31 0.52
N VAL A 35 5.51 -6.19 -0.16
CA VAL A 35 5.32 -7.64 -0.10
C VAL A 35 6.23 -8.25 0.95
N VAL A 36 5.63 -8.98 1.89
CA VAL A 36 6.35 -9.76 2.90
C VAL A 36 6.13 -11.24 2.62
N PHE A 37 7.23 -11.98 2.42
CA PHE A 37 7.19 -13.44 2.32
C PHE A 37 7.36 -14.04 3.71
N GLY A 38 6.71 -15.17 3.95
CA GLY A 38 7.00 -15.96 5.13
C GLY A 38 6.71 -17.44 4.96
N ASN A 39 7.32 -18.19 5.87
CA ASN A 39 7.33 -19.64 5.85
C ASN A 39 6.24 -20.17 6.79
N CYS A 40 5.62 -21.29 6.40
CA CYS A 40 4.65 -21.95 7.27
C CYS A 40 5.26 -22.28 8.63
N GLY A 41 4.46 -22.17 9.68
CA GLY A 41 4.87 -22.41 11.06
C GLY A 41 5.71 -21.31 11.71
N HIS A 42 6.08 -20.26 10.96
CA HIS A 42 6.88 -19.15 11.48
C HIS A 42 6.01 -17.95 11.83
N ASN A 43 6.59 -17.05 12.61
CA ASN A 43 5.97 -15.75 12.89
C ASN A 43 6.43 -14.75 11.83
N ILE A 44 5.49 -13.96 11.32
CA ILE A 44 5.74 -12.91 10.33
C ILE A 44 5.41 -11.56 10.97
N VAL A 45 6.26 -10.57 10.71
CA VAL A 45 6.04 -9.18 11.14
C VAL A 45 5.71 -8.34 9.91
N LEU A 46 4.54 -7.70 9.94
CA LEU A 46 4.10 -6.79 8.89
C LEU A 46 4.29 -5.34 9.36
N PRO A 47 5.22 -4.57 8.78
CA PRO A 47 5.50 -3.22 9.21
C PRO A 47 4.35 -2.26 8.84
N CYS A 48 4.01 -1.34 9.74
CA CYS A 48 3.04 -0.29 9.44
C CYS A 48 3.73 0.92 8.77
N LEU A 49 3.73 0.95 7.44
CA LEU A 49 4.40 2.03 6.68
C LEU A 49 3.77 3.41 6.88
N ALA A 50 2.49 3.49 7.28
CA ALA A 50 1.84 4.76 7.60
C ALA A 50 2.56 5.53 8.73
N LEU A 51 3.27 4.82 9.62
CA LEU A 51 4.02 5.42 10.71
C LEU A 51 5.39 5.95 10.31
N GLN A 52 5.92 5.56 9.14
CA GLN A 52 7.20 6.04 8.65
C GLN A 52 7.16 7.55 8.35
N ASN A 53 6.02 8.03 7.87
CA ASN A 53 5.83 9.43 7.47
C ASN A 53 4.95 10.23 8.44
N CYS A 54 4.36 9.60 9.46
CA CYS A 54 3.39 10.24 10.35
C CYS A 54 3.53 9.81 11.82
N HIS A 55 4.06 10.72 12.64
CA HIS A 55 4.25 10.48 14.08
C HIS A 55 3.11 11.02 14.98
N ASN A 56 2.25 11.90 14.45
CA ASN A 56 1.17 12.54 15.22
C ASN A 56 -0.18 11.81 15.03
N TYR A 57 -0.31 10.64 15.63
CA TYR A 57 -1.52 9.81 15.56
C TYR A 57 -2.10 9.48 16.93
N THR A 58 -3.39 9.11 16.94
CA THR A 58 -4.19 8.74 18.11
C THR A 58 -4.37 7.23 18.23
N SER A 59 -4.43 6.53 17.10
CA SER A 59 -4.66 5.09 17.06
C SER A 59 -4.10 4.47 15.79
N VAL A 60 -3.71 3.21 15.88
CA VAL A 60 -3.34 2.34 14.76
C VAL A 60 -4.34 1.18 14.70
N VAL A 61 -4.82 0.87 13.49
CA VAL A 61 -5.75 -0.23 13.25
C VAL A 61 -5.24 -1.07 12.09
N TRP A 62 -5.18 -2.38 12.31
CA TRP A 62 -4.85 -3.35 11.28
C TRP A 62 -6.08 -4.06 10.76
N TYR A 63 -6.12 -4.22 9.46
CA TYR A 63 -7.19 -4.91 8.75
C TYR A 63 -6.65 -6.03 7.89
N LYS A 64 -7.35 -7.17 7.84
CA LYS A 64 -7.23 -8.13 6.75
C LYS A 64 -8.26 -7.77 5.68
N VAL A 65 -7.82 -7.62 4.44
CA VAL A 65 -8.72 -7.40 3.31
C VAL A 65 -9.23 -8.75 2.85
N LEU A 66 -10.53 -8.93 2.96
CA LEU A 66 -11.26 -10.05 2.38
C LEU A 66 -11.83 -9.62 1.03
N GLN A 67 -12.47 -10.55 0.31
CA GLN A 67 -12.93 -10.31 -1.07
C GLN A 67 -13.81 -9.07 -1.21
N THR A 68 -14.69 -8.80 -0.24
CA THR A 68 -15.64 -7.68 -0.27
C THR A 68 -15.66 -6.84 1.00
N THR A 69 -14.90 -7.23 2.04
CA THR A 69 -14.95 -6.61 3.37
C THR A 69 -13.55 -6.46 3.96
N MET A 70 -13.46 -5.68 5.04
CA MET A 70 -12.24 -5.55 5.84
C MET A 70 -12.54 -6.03 7.26
N GLU A 71 -11.76 -6.99 7.73
CA GLU A 71 -11.85 -7.51 9.09
C GLU A 71 -10.85 -6.77 9.98
N ILE A 72 -11.29 -6.24 11.11
CA ILE A 72 -10.41 -5.60 12.10
C ILE A 72 -9.68 -6.72 12.85
N LEU A 73 -8.35 -6.77 12.70
CA LEU A 73 -7.53 -7.75 13.39
C LEU A 73 -7.17 -7.28 14.80
N THR A 74 -6.79 -6.01 14.91
CA THR A 74 -6.34 -5.42 16.15
C THR A 74 -6.31 -3.90 16.05
N LYS A 75 -6.46 -3.26 17.21
CA LYS A 75 -6.53 -1.81 17.35
C LYS A 75 -5.79 -1.37 18.61
N SER A 76 -4.81 -0.50 18.42
CA SER A 76 -4.09 0.14 19.51
C SER A 76 -4.42 1.63 19.54
N ASP A 77 -5.01 2.08 20.65
CA ASP A 77 -5.15 3.51 20.95
C ASP A 77 -3.94 3.95 21.77
N VAL A 78 -3.23 5.00 21.34
CA VAL A 78 -2.01 5.51 22.02
C VAL A 78 -2.30 5.90 23.48
N THR A 79 -3.54 6.28 23.77
CA THR A 79 -3.98 6.74 25.09
C THR A 79 -4.49 5.62 26.01
N LYS A 80 -4.65 4.37 25.53
CA LYS A 80 -5.19 3.27 26.32
C LYS A 80 -4.12 2.22 26.60
N VAL A 81 -3.88 1.95 27.88
CA VAL A 81 -2.86 1.01 28.39
C VAL A 81 -3.26 -0.46 28.21
N LYS A 82 -4.53 -0.75 27.92
CA LYS A 82 -5.01 -2.11 27.66
C LYS A 82 -5.70 -2.16 26.30
N ASN A 83 -4.99 -2.70 25.32
CA ASN A 83 -5.59 -3.07 24.06
C ASN A 83 -6.35 -4.40 24.27
N HIS A 84 -7.63 -4.44 23.90
CA HIS A 84 -8.35 -5.69 23.70
C HIS A 84 -7.92 -6.20 22.30
N GLU A 85 -6.84 -6.97 22.21
CA GLU A 85 -6.33 -7.48 20.93
C GLU A 85 -6.55 -8.98 20.80
N SER A 86 -7.10 -9.39 19.66
CA SER A 86 -7.10 -10.77 19.20
C SER A 86 -5.79 -11.17 18.51
N VAL A 87 -5.03 -10.19 17.98
CA VAL A 87 -3.76 -10.40 17.29
C VAL A 87 -2.72 -9.41 17.82
N PRO A 88 -1.53 -9.88 18.24
CA PRO A 88 -0.54 -9.02 18.88
C PRO A 88 0.13 -8.04 17.92
N MET A 89 0.43 -6.84 18.42
CA MET A 89 1.33 -5.87 17.79
C MET A 89 2.69 -5.80 18.51
N ASP A 90 3.75 -5.44 17.78
CA ASP A 90 5.05 -5.08 18.37
C ASP A 90 5.08 -3.62 18.90
N GLU A 91 6.22 -3.20 19.46
CA GLU A 91 6.43 -1.83 19.94
C GLU A 91 6.31 -0.76 18.84
N ASN A 92 6.64 -1.14 17.61
CA ASN A 92 6.53 -0.29 16.41
C ASN A 92 5.12 -0.31 15.80
N ARG A 93 4.14 -0.94 16.47
CA ARG A 93 2.76 -1.15 15.97
C ARG A 93 2.69 -1.95 14.68
N SER A 94 3.73 -2.73 14.37
CA SER A 94 3.74 -3.75 13.35
C SER A 94 2.84 -4.90 13.78
N LEU A 95 2.14 -5.50 12.83
CA LEU A 95 1.29 -6.66 13.11
C LEU A 95 2.13 -7.92 13.15
N ILE A 96 1.97 -8.74 14.20
CA ILE A 96 2.62 -10.04 14.33
C ILE A 96 1.61 -11.14 14.01
N LEU A 97 1.81 -11.82 12.89
CA LEU A 97 1.08 -13.05 12.57
C LEU A 97 1.87 -14.24 13.12
N GLN A 98 1.28 -15.00 14.03
CA GLN A 98 1.94 -16.14 14.68
C GLN A 98 1.63 -17.45 13.98
N ASN A 99 2.62 -18.34 13.88
CA ASN A 99 2.48 -19.70 13.36
C ASN A 99 1.70 -19.75 12.04
N VAL A 100 2.15 -18.97 11.06
CA VAL A 100 1.39 -18.73 9.82
C VAL A 100 1.22 -19.99 8.98
N SER A 101 0.15 -20.02 8.20
CA SER A 101 -0.15 -21.04 7.22
C SER A 101 -0.65 -20.36 5.92
N PRO A 102 -0.92 -21.12 4.85
CA PRO A 102 -1.40 -20.55 3.60
C PRO A 102 -2.73 -19.78 3.73
N THR A 103 -3.53 -20.01 4.78
CA THR A 103 -4.79 -19.27 5.00
C THR A 103 -4.58 -17.84 5.49
N GLU A 104 -3.42 -17.55 6.06
CA GLU A 104 -3.01 -16.22 6.48
C GLU A 104 -2.48 -15.39 5.31
N ALA A 105 -2.24 -15.97 4.14
CA ALA A 105 -1.89 -15.21 2.95
C ALA A 105 -3.00 -14.24 2.56
N GLY A 106 -2.63 -13.03 2.16
CA GLY A 106 -3.57 -12.01 1.72
C GLY A 106 -3.04 -10.60 1.86
N ILE A 107 -3.95 -9.63 1.67
CA ILE A 107 -3.63 -8.21 1.75
C ILE A 107 -3.98 -7.71 3.14
N TYR A 108 -3.02 -7.04 3.78
CA TYR A 108 -3.17 -6.43 5.08
C TYR A 108 -3.02 -4.92 4.96
N LYS A 109 -3.86 -4.16 5.67
CA LYS A 109 -3.81 -2.69 5.67
C LYS A 109 -3.60 -2.16 7.07
N CYS A 110 -2.60 -1.30 7.21
CA CYS A 110 -2.42 -0.48 8.41
C CYS A 110 -3.02 0.91 8.17
N LEU A 111 -3.96 1.32 9.02
CA LEU A 111 -4.53 2.66 9.00
C LEU A 111 -4.29 3.36 10.34
N ILE A 112 -3.92 4.63 10.25
CA ILE A 112 -3.69 5.49 11.42
C ILE A 112 -4.75 6.59 11.48
N ARG A 113 -5.17 6.96 12.70
CA ARG A 113 -6.00 8.15 12.92
C ARG A 113 -5.14 9.29 13.41
N ILE A 114 -5.08 10.39 12.68
CA ILE A 114 -4.27 11.56 13.01
C ILE A 114 -4.98 12.53 13.96
N PHE A 115 -4.22 13.27 14.77
CA PHE A 115 -4.73 14.43 15.51
C PHE A 115 -4.88 15.62 14.54
N THR A 116 -6.11 16.01 14.21
CA THR A 116 -6.33 17.31 13.56
C THR A 116 -6.64 18.37 14.62
N LYS A 117 -5.72 19.32 14.82
CA LYS A 117 -6.09 20.58 15.47
C LYS A 117 -7.00 21.33 14.48
N LEU A 118 -8.31 21.22 14.64
CA LEU A 118 -9.22 22.13 13.95
C LEU A 118 -8.86 23.54 14.41
N LYS A 119 -8.22 24.30 13.51
CA LYS A 119 -7.86 25.70 13.74
C LYS A 119 -9.16 26.46 13.97
N GLY A 120 -9.45 26.79 15.23
CA GLY A 120 -10.66 27.49 15.63
C GLY A 120 -10.84 28.74 14.76
N ARG A 121 -12.00 28.82 14.10
CA ARG A 121 -12.44 30.01 13.37
C ARG A 121 -12.49 31.14 14.39
N ARG A 122 -11.51 32.06 14.39
CA ARG A 122 -11.65 33.32 15.12
C ARG A 122 -12.91 33.99 14.58
N LYS A 123 -13.94 34.09 15.41
CA LYS A 123 -15.01 35.06 15.17
C LYS A 123 -14.35 36.43 15.28
N MET A 124 -14.24 37.09 14.13
CA MET A 124 -14.01 38.53 14.05
C MET A 124 -15.35 39.23 14.27
#